data_AF-A0A945FF40-F1
#
_entry.id   AF-A0A945FF40-F1
#
_cell.length_a   1.000
_cell.length_b   1.000
_cell.length_c   1.000
_cell.angle_alpha   90.00
_cell.angle_beta   90.00
_cell.angle_gamma   90.00
#
_symmetry.space_group_name_H-M   'P 1'
#
loop_
_entity.id
_entity.type
_entity.pdbx_description
1 polymer ?
#
loop_
_entity_poly.entity_id
_entity_poly.type
_entity_poly.pdbx_seq_one_letter_code
_entity_poly.pdbx_strand_id
1 'polypeptide(L)'
;PFFAASIQGGIFDTLQKFSLGLFTNTILTRDQVIALKKDNVTSKNKMSFKNLGIVPTAMETILGEYLYRHRPYGQYTELTEAARDLDS
;
A
#
# COMPACT_ATOMS: atom_id res chain seq x y z
N PRO A 1 -5.98 17.30 6.74
CA PRO A 1 -4.93 16.27 6.97
C PRO A 1 -3.64 16.45 6.14
N PHE A 2 -3.73 16.77 4.85
CA PHE A 2 -2.57 16.78 3.95
C PHE A 2 -1.46 17.78 4.29
N PHE A 3 -1.78 18.90 4.95
CA PHE A 3 -0.75 19.85 5.41
C PHE A 3 0.20 19.20 6.43
N ALA A 4 -0.34 18.56 7.47
CA ALA A 4 0.44 17.84 8.47
C ALA A 4 1.24 16.68 7.85
N ALA A 5 0.61 15.90 6.96
CA ALA A 5 1.29 14.83 6.23
C ALA A 5 2.43 15.34 5.34
N SER A 6 2.26 16.49 4.68
CA SER A 6 3.31 17.12 3.86
C SER A 6 4.49 17.62 4.70
N ILE A 7 4.24 18.10 5.93
CA ILE A 7 5.31 18.46 6.88
C ILE A 7 6.06 17.21 7.33
N GLN A 8 5.34 16.16 7.76
CA GLN A 8 5.94 14.91 8.22
C GLN A 8 6.81 14.25 7.14
N GLY A 9 6.30 14.14 5.91
CA GLY A 9 7.08 13.60 4.79
C GLY A 9 8.31 14.45 4.48
N GLY A 10 8.20 15.78 4.55
CA GLY A 10 9.34 16.68 4.36
C GLY A 10 10.44 16.50 5.41
N ILE A 11 10.08 16.28 6.68
CA ILE A 11 11.03 16.03 7.77
C ILE A 11 11.78 14.71 7.51
N PHE A 12 11.07 13.63 7.22
CA PHE A 12 11.70 12.32 6.99
C PHE A 12 12.57 12.28 5.74
N ASP A 13 12.15 12.91 4.64
CA ASP A 13 12.97 13.01 3.43
C ASP A 13 14.25 13.83 3.67
N THR A 14 14.17 14.85 4.54
CA THR A 14 15.32 15.67 4.94
C THR A 14 16.31 14.86 5.76
N LEU A 15 15.83 14.08 6.74
CA LEU A 15 16.67 13.16 7.53
C LEU A 15 17.37 12.13 6.64
N GLN A 16 16.65 11.52 5.70
CA GLN A 16 17.24 10.60 4.73
C GLN A 16 18.36 11.26 3.93
N LYS A 17 18.13 12.46 3.39
CA LYS A 17 19.13 13.21 2.61
C LYS A 17 20.38 13.55 3.43
N PHE A 18 20.20 14.05 4.64
CA PHE A 18 21.34 14.39 5.52
C PHE A 18 22.10 13.15 5.98
N SER A 19 21.42 12.01 6.12
CA SER A 19 22.08 10.74 6.42
C SER A 19 22.83 10.14 5.22
N LEU A 20 22.81 10.79 4.05
CA LEU A 20 23.33 10.26 2.78
C LEU A 20 22.79 8.87 2.44
N GLY A 21 21.55 8.58 2.85
CA GLY A 21 20.89 7.29 2.63
C GLY A 21 21.14 6.22 3.71
N LEU A 22 21.89 6.52 4.78
CA LEU A 22 22.01 5.60 5.94
C LEU A 22 20.66 5.37 6.63
N PHE A 23 19.78 6.37 6.62
CA PHE A 23 18.37 6.26 6.96
C PHE A 23 17.53 6.36 5.69
N THR A 24 16.65 5.40 5.46
CA THR A 24 15.68 5.43 4.34
C THR A 24 14.28 5.65 4.89
N ASN A 25 13.60 6.69 4.41
CA ASN A 25 12.22 6.97 4.76
C ASN A 25 11.29 5.93 4.11
N THR A 26 10.84 4.96 4.90
CA THR A 26 9.88 3.94 4.48
C THR A 26 8.47 4.19 5.02
N ILE A 27 8.28 5.24 5.82
CA ILE A 27 7.02 5.51 6.53
C ILE A 27 6.08 6.35 5.68
N LEU A 28 6.52 7.54 5.25
CA LEU A 28 5.71 8.48 4.48
C LEU A 28 6.61 9.50 3.79
N THR A 29 6.68 9.47 2.46
CA THR A 29 7.44 10.46 1.68
C THR A 29 6.58 11.64 1.29
N ARG A 30 7.20 12.79 1.03
CA ARG A 30 6.47 13.97 0.54
C ARG A 30 5.77 13.68 -0.79
N ASP A 31 6.39 12.91 -1.66
CA ASP A 31 5.84 12.56 -2.98
C ASP A 31 4.62 11.64 -2.87
N GLN A 32 4.63 10.69 -1.94
CA GLN A 32 3.45 9.88 -1.63
C GLN A 32 2.28 10.74 -1.18
N VAL A 33 2.52 11.76 -0.35
CA VAL A 33 1.47 12.70 0.09
C VAL A 33 0.92 13.52 -1.07
N ILE A 34 1.76 13.91 -2.04
CA ILE A 34 1.30 14.61 -3.25
C ILE A 34 0.45 13.68 -4.12
N ALA A 35 0.90 12.44 -4.32
CA ALA A 35 0.19 11.45 -5.11
C ALA A 35 -1.20 11.12 -4.52
N LEU A 36 -1.33 11.05 -3.20
CA LEU A 36 -2.61 10.81 -2.51
C LEU A 36 -3.62 11.96 -2.65
N LYS A 37 -3.21 13.16 -3.05
CA LYS A 37 -4.13 14.30 -3.27
C LYS A 37 -4.93 14.19 -4.56
N LYS A 38 -4.54 13.31 -5.48
CA LYS A 38 -5.13 13.22 -6.82
C LYS A 38 -5.40 11.77 -7.18
N ASP A 39 -6.59 11.52 -7.70
CA ASP A 39 -6.94 10.19 -8.19
C ASP A 39 -6.16 9.85 -9.47
N ASN A 40 -5.47 8.71 -9.44
CA ASN A 40 -4.71 8.18 -10.58
C ASN A 40 -5.63 7.39 -11.54
N VAL A 41 -6.68 8.04 -12.03
CA VAL A 41 -7.62 7.45 -13.00
C VAL A 41 -7.25 7.93 -14.40
N THR A 42 -7.08 6.98 -15.32
CA THR A 42 -6.79 7.29 -16.73
C THR A 42 -8.05 7.77 -17.45
N SER A 43 -7.90 8.66 -18.45
CA SER A 43 -9.03 9.13 -19.24
C SER A 43 -9.44 8.12 -20.31
N LYS A 44 -10.73 8.12 -20.69
CA LYS A 44 -11.33 7.12 -21.60
C LYS A 44 -10.68 7.03 -22.98
N ASN A 45 -10.00 8.10 -23.42
CA ASN A 45 -9.40 8.21 -24.76
C ASN A 45 -7.88 7.88 -24.76
N LYS A 46 -7.40 7.13 -23.76
CA LYS A 46 -6.00 6.71 -23.65
C LYS A 46 -5.84 5.23 -23.96
N MET A 47 -4.63 4.85 -24.33
CA MET A 47 -4.25 3.45 -24.50
C MET A 47 -4.49 2.68 -23.19
N SER A 48 -5.05 1.48 -23.31
CA SER A 48 -5.45 0.61 -22.20
C SER A 48 -4.76 -0.75 -22.31
N PHE A 49 -4.91 -1.60 -21.27
CA PHE A 49 -4.41 -2.98 -21.30
C PHE A 49 -4.91 -3.78 -22.51
N LYS A 50 -6.14 -3.54 -22.95
CA LYS A 50 -6.70 -4.17 -24.16
C LYS A 50 -5.88 -3.82 -25.41
N ASN A 51 -5.38 -2.59 -25.51
CA ASN A 51 -4.56 -2.17 -26.65
C ASN A 51 -3.17 -2.81 -26.64
N LEU A 52 -2.72 -3.33 -25.49
CA LEU A 52 -1.44 -4.03 -25.31
C LEU A 52 -1.60 -5.56 -25.38
N GLY A 53 -2.81 -6.08 -25.57
CA GLY A 53 -3.08 -7.52 -25.51
C GLY A 53 -2.96 -8.13 -24.11
N ILE A 54 -3.04 -7.30 -23.06
CA ILE A 54 -2.90 -7.72 -21.66
C ILE A 54 -4.29 -7.88 -21.05
N VAL A 55 -4.54 -9.02 -20.41
CA VAL A 55 -5.76 -9.25 -19.60
C VAL A 55 -5.39 -9.00 -18.12
N PRO A 56 -5.93 -7.95 -17.49
CA PRO A 56 -5.64 -7.67 -16.09
C PRO A 56 -6.33 -8.67 -15.17
N THR A 57 -5.62 -9.14 -14.15
CA THR A 57 -6.23 -9.91 -13.06
C THR A 57 -6.95 -8.97 -12.10
N ALA A 58 -8.18 -9.30 -11.72
CA ALA A 58 -8.95 -8.54 -10.75
C ALA A 58 -8.24 -8.56 -9.37
N MET A 59 -8.12 -7.39 -8.74
CA MET A 59 -7.38 -7.24 -7.49
C MET A 59 -7.99 -8.09 -6.38
N GLU A 60 -9.32 -8.12 -6.30
CA GLU A 60 -10.11 -8.84 -5.30
C GLU A 60 -9.80 -10.34 -5.29
N THR A 61 -9.35 -10.90 -6.42
CA THR A 61 -9.02 -12.32 -6.55
C THR A 61 -7.70 -12.67 -5.87
N ILE A 62 -6.73 -11.75 -5.85
CA ILE A 62 -5.35 -12.02 -5.41
C ILE A 62 -4.97 -11.28 -4.12
N LEU A 63 -5.73 -10.23 -3.75
CA LEU A 63 -5.38 -9.35 -2.63
C LEU A 63 -5.31 -10.10 -1.29
N GLY A 64 -6.16 -11.11 -1.09
CA GLY A 64 -6.18 -11.92 0.12
C GLY A 64 -4.86 -12.64 0.39
N GLU A 65 -4.24 -13.18 -0.66
CA GLU A 65 -2.96 -13.90 -0.57
C GLU A 65 -1.82 -12.95 -0.19
N TYR A 66 -1.77 -11.76 -0.80
CA TYR A 66 -0.75 -10.76 -0.48
C TYR A 66 -0.87 -10.19 0.94
N LEU A 67 -2.10 -9.98 1.40
CA LEU A 67 -2.35 -9.38 2.73
C LEU A 67 -2.34 -10.41 3.87
N TYR A 68 -2.22 -11.70 3.57
CA TYR A 68 -2.20 -12.77 4.58
C TYR A 68 -1.19 -12.50 5.70
N ARG A 69 0.04 -12.07 5.35
CA ARG A 69 1.10 -11.75 6.32
C ARG A 69 0.77 -10.62 7.30
N HIS A 70 -0.25 -9.82 6.99
CA HIS A 70 -0.69 -8.68 7.79
C HIS A 70 -1.98 -8.97 8.59
N ARG A 71 -2.57 -10.17 8.45
CA ARG A 71 -3.70 -10.58 9.28
C ARG A 71 -3.28 -10.73 10.74
N PRO A 72 -4.17 -10.40 11.70
CA PRO A 72 -3.92 -10.69 13.11
C PRO A 72 -3.69 -12.19 13.26
N TYR A 73 -2.55 -12.57 13.84
CA TYR A 73 -2.03 -13.94 14.02
C TYR A 73 -1.39 -14.62 12.79
N GLY A 74 -1.32 -13.98 11.63
CA GLY A 74 -0.61 -14.48 10.44
C GLY A 74 -0.99 -15.92 10.07
N GLN A 75 -0.03 -16.84 10.10
CA GLN A 75 -0.27 -18.28 9.83
C GLN A 75 -1.15 -18.99 10.87
N TYR A 76 -1.31 -18.40 12.06
CA TYR A 76 -2.09 -18.97 13.17
C TYR A 76 -3.53 -18.45 13.21
N THR A 77 -3.92 -17.55 12.29
CA THR A 77 -5.30 -17.05 12.20
C THR A 77 -6.28 -18.21 12.02
N GLU A 78 -5.97 -19.17 11.14
CA GLU A 78 -6.81 -20.35 10.87
C GLU A 78 -6.98 -21.25 12.10
N LEU A 79 -5.89 -21.47 12.85
CA LEU A 79 -5.91 -22.27 14.08
C LEU A 79 -6.70 -21.56 15.21
N THR A 80 -6.62 -20.24 15.27
CA THR A 80 -7.31 -19.42 16.29
C THR A 80 -8.80 -19.31 15.98
N GLU A 81 -9.18 -19.21 14.71
CA GLU A 81 -10.58 -19.25 14.25
C GLU A 81 -11.19 -20.63 14.48
N ALA A 82 -10.50 -21.71 14.10
CA ALA A 82 -10.96 -23.08 14.35
C ALA A 82 -11.14 -23.38 15.85
N ALA A 83 -10.25 -22.88 16.72
CA ALA A 83 -10.39 -23.05 18.16
C ALA A 83 -11.58 -22.27 18.74
N ARG A 84 -11.92 -21.11 18.17
CA ARG A 84 -13.06 -20.30 18.61
C ARG A 84 -14.40 -20.95 18.25
N ASP A 85 -14.51 -21.52 17.05
CA ASP A 85 -15.73 -22.19 16.58
C ASP A 85 -16.02 -23.52 17.32
N LEU A 86 -15.00 -24.13 17.94
CA LEU A 86 -15.15 -25.34 18.76
C LEU A 86 -15.62 -25.05 20.21
N ASP A 87 -15.42 -23.83 20.69
CA ASP A 87 -15.82 -23.37 22.04
C ASP A 87 -17.20 -22.70 22.06
N SER A 88 -17.84 -22.56 20.88
CA SER A 88 -19.19 -22.01 20.67
C SER A 88 -20.22 -23.08 20.35
#